data_AF-A0A1B6KXA7-F1
#
_entry.id   AF-A0A1B6KXA7-F1
#
_cell.length_a   1.000
_cell.length_b   1.000
_cell.length_c   1.000
_cell.angle_alpha   90.00
_cell.angle_beta   90.00
_cell.angle_gamma   90.00
#
_symmetry.space_group_name_H-M   'P 1'
#
loop_
_entity.id
_entity.type
_entity.pdbx_description
1 polymer ?
#
loop_
_entity_poly.entity_id
_entity_poly.type
_entity_poly.pdbx_seq_one_letter_code
_entity_poly.pdbx_strand_id
1 'polypeptide(L)'
;MYRILVLVPVVVAYQQVSFYRNITLEDLDNRLVKMINHPQKDKGDDLMDGSFWYYSQLEDMEKAFLAKELDSLNVIKRYVEKGKPNFAKTKLNKTAIRSQFLWDKGDFLEFGVNVEGTLWIWDKFMDILNATSS
;
A
#
# COMPACT_ATOMS: atom_id res chain seq x y z
N MET A 1 15.72 -10.80 40.61
CA MET A 1 14.38 -11.00 40.02
C MET A 1 14.22 -10.11 38.80
N TYR A 2 14.71 -10.54 37.64
CA TYR A 2 14.44 -9.91 36.33
C TYR A 2 14.58 -11.00 35.30
N ARG A 3 13.55 -11.19 34.45
CA ARG A 3 13.61 -11.81 33.09
C ARG A 3 12.22 -12.19 32.58
N ILE A 4 11.36 -11.20 32.41
CA ILE A 4 10.27 -11.28 31.43
C ILE A 4 10.14 -9.85 30.92
N LEU A 5 10.64 -9.53 29.72
CA LEU A 5 10.33 -8.30 28.94
C LEU A 5 11.31 -8.11 27.76
N VAL A 6 11.43 -9.06 26.82
CA VAL A 6 12.05 -8.75 25.50
C VAL A 6 11.47 -9.53 24.31
N LEU A 7 10.54 -10.48 24.50
CA LEU A 7 10.07 -11.33 23.38
C LEU A 7 8.84 -10.83 22.64
N VAL A 8 8.15 -9.77 23.12
CA VAL A 8 6.88 -9.32 22.55
C VAL A 8 7.01 -8.47 21.27
N PRO A 9 8.00 -7.57 21.07
CA PRO A 9 8.00 -6.73 19.86
C PRO A 9 8.39 -7.49 18.58
N VAL A 10 9.21 -8.55 18.69
CA VAL A 10 9.68 -9.31 17.52
C VAL A 10 8.55 -10.13 16.89
N VAL A 11 7.69 -10.76 17.70
CA VAL A 11 6.62 -11.63 17.17
C VAL A 11 5.57 -10.83 16.39
N VAL A 12 5.21 -9.63 16.87
CA VAL A 12 4.22 -8.76 16.21
C VAL A 12 4.74 -8.27 14.85
N ALA A 13 6.00 -7.83 14.79
CA ALA A 13 6.63 -7.38 13.54
C ALA A 13 6.74 -8.53 12.51
N TYR A 14 7.12 -9.74 12.94
CA TYR A 14 7.16 -10.90 12.05
C TYR A 14 5.78 -11.28 11.50
N GLN A 15 4.73 -11.19 12.32
CA GLN A 15 3.36 -11.47 11.89
C GLN A 15 2.87 -10.44 10.85
N GLN A 16 3.14 -9.15 11.06
CA GLN A 16 2.80 -8.09 10.09
C GLN A 16 3.50 -8.30 8.75
N VAL A 17 4.82 -8.54 8.74
CA VAL A 17 5.56 -8.80 7.49
C VAL A 17 5.04 -10.07 6.78
N SER A 18 4.70 -11.12 7.53
CA SER A 18 4.14 -12.35 6.95
C SER A 18 2.74 -12.15 6.36
N PHE A 19 1.93 -11.24 6.94
CA PHE A 19 0.59 -10.95 6.47
C PHE A 19 0.62 -10.31 5.09
N TYR A 20 1.43 -9.26 4.91
CA TYR A 20 1.50 -8.54 3.64
C TYR A 20 2.16 -9.33 2.51
N ARG A 21 2.94 -10.37 2.82
CA ARG A 21 3.50 -11.29 1.81
C ARG A 21 2.49 -12.22 1.17
N ASN A 22 1.38 -12.51 1.85
CA ASN A 22 0.38 -13.51 1.40
C ASN A 22 -0.94 -12.88 0.92
N ILE A 23 -1.06 -11.55 0.93
CA ILE A 23 -2.24 -10.83 0.47
C ILE A 23 -2.07 -10.41 -0.99
N THR A 24 -3.14 -10.49 -1.80
CA THR A 24 -3.11 -9.92 -3.15
C THR A 24 -3.19 -8.40 -3.09
N LEU A 25 -2.68 -7.70 -4.11
CA LEU A 25 -2.82 -6.24 -4.19
C LEU A 25 -4.29 -5.79 -4.20
N GLU A 26 -5.19 -6.60 -4.76
CA GLU A 26 -6.62 -6.31 -4.78
C GLU A 26 -7.24 -6.41 -3.38
N ASP A 27 -6.92 -7.47 -2.64
CA ASP A 27 -7.38 -7.62 -1.25
C ASP A 27 -6.81 -6.52 -0.35
N LEU A 28 -5.56 -6.12 -0.60
CA LEU A 28 -4.94 -5.01 0.10
C LEU A 28 -5.62 -3.68 -0.23
N ASP A 29 -5.92 -3.40 -1.50
CA ASP A 29 -6.67 -2.20 -1.91
C ASP A 29 -8.01 -2.12 -1.16
N ASN A 30 -8.79 -3.20 -1.18
CA ASN A 30 -10.07 -3.31 -0.51
C ASN A 30 -9.95 -3.09 1.00
N ARG A 31 -8.90 -3.65 1.62
CA ARG A 31 -8.63 -3.44 3.04
C ARG A 31 -8.31 -1.97 3.34
N LEU A 32 -7.45 -1.33 2.56
CA LEU A 32 -7.07 0.08 2.74
C LEU A 32 -8.29 1.00 2.58
N VAL A 33 -9.13 0.78 1.56
CA VAL A 33 -10.40 1.50 1.37
C VAL A 33 -11.29 1.37 2.61
N LYS A 34 -11.43 0.15 3.16
CA LYS A 34 -12.23 -0.08 4.36
C LYS A 34 -11.69 0.68 5.57
N MET A 35 -10.37 0.70 5.75
CA MET A 35 -9.71 1.39 6.86
C MET A 35 -9.84 2.92 6.74
N ILE A 36 -9.75 3.47 5.53
CA ILE A 36 -9.97 4.90 5.27
C ILE A 36 -11.42 5.30 5.59
N ASN A 37 -12.39 4.48 5.15
CA ASN A 37 -13.81 4.78 5.31
C ASN A 37 -14.33 4.53 6.74
N HIS A 38 -13.73 3.57 7.45
CA HIS A 38 -14.10 3.20 8.81
C HIS A 38 -12.86 3.20 9.70
N PRO A 39 -12.29 4.38 9.99
CA PRO A 39 -11.08 4.46 10.79
C PRO A 39 -11.36 3.95 12.20
N GLN A 40 -10.50 3.06 12.68
CA GLN A 40 -10.56 2.44 13.99
C GLN A 40 -9.40 2.93 14.85
N LYS A 41 -9.63 3.07 16.15
CA LYS A 41 -8.58 3.45 17.09
C LYS A 41 -7.40 2.49 17.02
N ASP A 42 -6.18 3.04 17.06
CA ASP A 42 -4.90 2.30 17.09
C ASP A 42 -4.68 1.42 15.83
N LYS A 43 -5.32 1.79 14.71
CA LYS A 43 -5.16 1.14 13.38
C LYS A 43 -4.54 2.04 12.32
N GLY A 44 -3.94 3.15 12.74
CA GLY A 44 -3.21 4.06 11.86
C GLY A 44 -2.01 3.37 11.21
N ASP A 45 -1.17 2.72 12.01
CA ASP A 45 0.05 2.05 11.53
C ASP A 45 -0.27 0.95 10.50
N ASP A 46 -1.32 0.16 10.74
CA ASP A 46 -1.78 -0.86 9.79
C ASP A 46 -2.17 -0.25 8.42
N LEU A 47 -2.70 0.99 8.41
CA LEU A 47 -3.06 1.70 7.18
C LEU A 47 -1.79 2.26 6.52
N MET A 48 -0.87 2.82 7.31
CA MET A 48 0.42 3.31 6.85
C MET A 48 1.23 2.21 6.19
N ASP A 49 1.51 1.13 6.92
CA ASP A 49 2.27 -0.03 6.46
C ASP A 49 1.62 -0.66 5.23
N GLY A 50 0.30 -0.79 5.23
CA GLY A 50 -0.42 -1.34 4.09
C GLY A 50 -0.31 -0.45 2.84
N SER A 51 -0.39 0.88 2.99
CA SER A 51 -0.19 1.82 1.89
C SER A 51 1.24 1.81 1.34
N PHE A 52 2.23 1.73 2.23
CA PHE A 52 3.63 1.64 1.87
C PHE A 52 3.92 0.33 1.14
N TRP A 53 3.41 -0.79 1.66
CA TRP A 53 3.54 -2.09 1.03
C TRP A 53 2.92 -2.11 -0.36
N TYR A 54 1.72 -1.54 -0.50
CA TYR A 54 1.05 -1.42 -1.79
C TYR A 54 1.92 -0.67 -2.79
N TYR A 55 2.43 0.51 -2.40
CA TYR A 55 3.35 1.30 -3.21
C TYR A 55 4.60 0.50 -3.61
N SER A 56 5.25 -0.16 -2.65
CA SER A 56 6.46 -0.97 -2.89
C SER A 56 6.22 -2.09 -3.88
N GLN A 57 5.06 -2.77 -3.84
CA GLN A 57 4.74 -3.82 -4.81
C GLN A 57 4.57 -3.28 -6.23
N LEU A 58 4.01 -2.07 -6.40
CA LEU A 58 3.97 -1.42 -7.70
C LEU A 58 5.38 -1.04 -8.18
N GLU A 59 6.22 -0.56 -7.28
CA GLU A 59 7.62 -0.23 -7.59
C GLU A 59 8.40 -1.49 -8.03
N ASP A 60 8.18 -2.62 -7.38
CA ASP A 60 8.78 -3.90 -7.74
C ASP A 60 8.33 -4.38 -9.13
N MET A 61 7.05 -4.20 -9.47
CA MET A 61 6.53 -4.48 -10.81
C MET A 61 7.18 -3.58 -11.87
N GLU A 62 7.36 -2.29 -11.58
CA GLU A 62 8.07 -1.36 -12.48
C GLU A 62 9.52 -1.81 -12.67
N LYS A 63 10.23 -2.12 -11.58
CA LYS A 63 11.62 -2.59 -11.62
C LYS A 63 11.76 -3.86 -12.45
N ALA A 64 10.88 -4.83 -12.27
CA ALA A 64 10.85 -6.08 -13.05
C ALA A 64 10.67 -5.81 -14.55
N PHE A 65 9.77 -4.88 -14.91
CA PHE A 65 9.57 -4.46 -16.30
C PHE A 65 10.82 -3.79 -16.88
N LEU A 66 11.44 -2.85 -16.16
CA LEU A 66 12.67 -2.17 -16.59
C LEU A 66 13.86 -3.13 -16.72
N ALA A 67 13.92 -4.14 -15.86
CA ALA A 67 14.90 -5.23 -15.92
C ALA A 67 14.61 -6.25 -17.04
N LYS A 68 13.51 -6.08 -17.79
CA LYS A 68 13.06 -6.99 -18.85
C LYS A 68 12.85 -8.42 -18.36
N GLU A 69 12.37 -8.57 -17.12
CA GLU A 69 11.99 -9.86 -16.60
C GLU A 69 10.84 -10.45 -17.44
N LEU A 70 10.87 -11.77 -17.61
CA LEU A 70 9.84 -12.49 -18.35
C LEU A 70 8.47 -12.23 -17.71
N ASP A 71 7.44 -12.05 -18.54
CA ASP A 71 6.05 -11.81 -18.12
C ASP A 71 5.75 -10.53 -17.31
N SER A 72 6.73 -9.70 -17.00
CA SER A 72 6.54 -8.43 -16.28
C SER A 72 5.47 -7.53 -16.92
N LEU A 73 5.46 -7.40 -18.25
CA LEU A 73 4.43 -6.67 -19.00
C LEU A 73 3.04 -7.30 -18.85
N ASN A 74 2.94 -8.64 -18.88
CA ASN A 74 1.67 -9.35 -18.70
C ASN A 74 1.12 -9.16 -17.28
N VAL A 75 2.00 -9.12 -16.27
CA VAL A 75 1.63 -8.83 -14.88
C VAL A 75 1.05 -7.41 -14.78
N ILE A 76 1.76 -6.41 -15.30
CA ILE A 76 1.30 -5.02 -15.32
C ILE A 76 -0.06 -4.91 -16.03
N LYS A 77 -0.21 -5.52 -17.21
CA LYS A 77 -1.45 -5.50 -17.98
C LYS A 77 -2.63 -6.07 -17.19
N ARG A 78 -2.49 -7.29 -16.64
CA ARG A 78 -3.56 -7.93 -15.82
C ARG A 78 -3.95 -7.08 -14.62
N TYR A 79 -2.97 -6.36 -14.05
CA TYR A 79 -3.23 -5.50 -12.92
C TYR A 79 -3.98 -4.22 -13.33
N VAL A 80 -3.54 -3.57 -14.41
CA VAL A 80 -4.21 -2.38 -14.96
C VAL A 80 -5.65 -2.69 -15.39
N GLU A 81 -5.89 -3.87 -15.96
CA GLU A 81 -7.23 -4.34 -16.34
C GLU A 81 -8.21 -4.41 -15.15
N LYS A 82 -7.72 -4.57 -13.92
CA LYS A 82 -8.55 -4.54 -12.70
C LYS A 82 -8.94 -3.12 -12.26
N GLY A 83 -8.32 -2.09 -12.83
CA GLY A 83 -8.61 -0.70 -12.56
C GLY A 83 -7.71 -0.05 -11.51
N LYS A 84 -7.71 1.29 -11.54
CA LYS A 84 -6.81 2.14 -10.73
C LYS A 84 -7.03 1.97 -9.22
N PRO A 85 -5.98 2.08 -8.37
CA PRO A 85 -6.06 1.82 -6.93
C PRO A 85 -7.17 2.64 -6.27
N ASN A 86 -8.12 1.97 -5.65
CA ASN A 86 -9.29 2.62 -5.08
C ASN A 86 -8.93 3.35 -3.78
N PHE A 87 -8.02 2.81 -2.97
CA PHE A 87 -7.59 3.46 -1.74
C PHE A 87 -6.99 4.85 -2.02
N ALA A 88 -6.16 4.96 -3.06
CA ALA A 88 -5.51 6.20 -3.46
C ALA A 88 -6.51 7.25 -4.02
N LYS A 89 -7.68 6.82 -4.47
CA LYS A 89 -8.79 7.70 -4.88
C LYS A 89 -9.77 8.01 -3.74
N THR A 90 -9.68 7.30 -2.63
CA THR A 90 -10.68 7.40 -1.55
C THR A 90 -10.52 8.72 -0.83
N LYS A 91 -11.61 9.48 -0.72
CA LYS A 91 -11.60 10.78 -0.04
C LYS A 91 -11.35 10.58 1.46
N LEU A 92 -10.25 11.14 1.95
CA LEU A 92 -9.91 11.10 3.37
C LEU A 92 -10.86 11.97 4.20
N ASN A 93 -11.56 11.36 5.15
CA ASN A 93 -12.19 12.11 6.24
C ASN A 93 -11.11 12.49 7.26
N LYS A 94 -10.40 13.59 6.98
CA LYS A 94 -9.26 14.05 7.80
C LYS A 94 -9.59 14.19 9.28
N THR A 95 -10.81 14.62 9.61
CA THR A 95 -11.26 14.75 11.01
C THR A 95 -11.40 13.39 11.69
N ALA A 96 -12.03 12.42 11.03
CA ALA A 96 -12.18 11.07 11.56
C ALA A 96 -10.82 10.34 11.66
N ILE A 97 -9.96 10.49 10.66
CA ILE A 97 -8.62 9.89 10.65
C ILE A 97 -7.77 10.45 11.80
N ARG A 98 -7.75 11.79 12.01
CA ARG A 98 -7.04 12.39 13.14
C ARG A 98 -7.53 11.92 14.49
N SER A 99 -8.85 11.82 14.66
CA SER A 99 -9.43 11.45 15.96
C SER A 99 -9.29 9.97 16.29
N GLN A 100 -9.21 9.10 15.27
CA GLN A 100 -9.10 7.64 15.47
C GLN A 100 -7.65 7.15 15.42
N PHE A 101 -6.86 7.57 14.44
CA PHE A 101 -5.50 7.05 14.25
C PHE A 101 -4.45 7.79 15.07
N LEU A 102 -4.80 8.90 15.73
CA LEU A 102 -3.88 9.74 16.51
C LEU A 102 -2.69 10.27 15.70
N TRP A 103 -2.83 10.29 14.37
CA TRP A 103 -1.81 10.76 13.44
C TRP A 103 -1.49 12.24 13.61
N ASP A 104 -0.19 12.52 13.65
CA ASP A 104 0.33 13.88 13.61
C ASP A 104 0.50 14.39 12.17
N LYS A 105 1.06 15.60 12.01
CA LYS A 105 1.25 16.19 10.69
C LYS A 105 2.23 15.38 9.82
N GLY A 106 3.25 14.78 10.41
CA GLY A 106 4.24 13.93 9.74
C GLY A 106 3.58 12.68 9.18
N ASP A 107 2.76 12.00 9.98
CA ASP A 107 2.03 10.80 9.53
C ASP A 107 1.12 11.12 8.33
N PHE A 108 0.40 12.24 8.36
CA PHE A 108 -0.43 12.64 7.22
C PHE A 108 0.39 12.94 5.96
N LEU A 109 1.60 13.48 6.12
CA LEU A 109 2.48 13.75 5.00
C LEU A 109 3.01 12.45 4.40
N GLU A 110 3.48 11.53 5.24
CA GLU A 110 4.00 10.23 4.82
C GLU A 110 2.93 9.39 4.10
N PHE A 111 1.73 9.31 4.66
CA PHE A 111 0.61 8.66 3.99
C PHE A 111 0.27 9.32 2.65
N GLY A 112 0.33 10.66 2.59
CA GLY A 112 0.16 11.41 1.36
C GLY A 112 1.19 11.06 0.29
N VAL A 113 2.47 10.92 0.68
CA VAL A 113 3.56 10.49 -0.21
C VAL A 113 3.31 9.09 -0.76
N ASN A 114 2.84 8.14 0.07
CA ASN A 114 2.52 6.79 -0.40
C ASN A 114 1.36 6.79 -1.42
N VAL A 115 0.33 7.62 -1.20
CA VAL A 115 -0.80 7.79 -2.13
C VAL A 115 -0.34 8.41 -3.45
N GLU A 116 0.42 9.51 -3.40
CA GLU A 116 0.93 10.18 -4.59
C GLU A 116 1.88 9.29 -5.38
N GLY A 117 2.80 8.59 -4.71
CA GLY A 117 3.71 7.62 -5.32
C GLY A 117 2.96 6.48 -6.01
N THR A 118 1.91 5.96 -5.37
CA THR A 118 1.03 4.93 -5.96
C THR A 118 0.37 5.41 -7.26
N LEU A 119 -0.17 6.63 -7.26
CA LEU A 119 -0.82 7.21 -8.44
C LEU A 119 0.19 7.47 -9.56
N TRP A 120 1.39 7.92 -9.21
CA TRP A 120 2.45 8.17 -10.17
C TRP A 120 2.94 6.90 -10.87
N ILE A 121 3.19 5.81 -10.12
CA ILE A 121 3.56 4.51 -10.73
C ILE A 121 2.40 3.99 -11.59
N TRP A 122 1.16 4.15 -11.14
CA TRP A 122 0.01 3.76 -11.94
C TRP A 122 -0.03 4.46 -13.29
N ASP A 123 0.18 5.77 -13.31
CA ASP A 123 0.14 6.54 -14.55
C ASP A 123 1.28 6.11 -15.50
N LYS A 124 2.46 5.75 -14.97
CA LYS A 124 3.52 5.12 -15.78
C LYS A 124 3.11 3.78 -16.39
N PHE A 125 2.39 2.94 -15.65
CA PHE A 125 1.90 1.67 -16.20
C PHE A 125 0.94 1.90 -17.38
N MET A 126 0.08 2.92 -17.29
CA MET A 126 -0.78 3.31 -18.40
C MET A 126 0.06 3.74 -19.63
N ASP A 127 1.11 4.54 -19.42
CA ASP A 127 2.00 4.98 -20.50
C ASP A 127 2.73 3.80 -21.16
N ILE A 128 3.25 2.85 -20.37
CA ILE A 128 3.89 1.62 -20.85
C ILE A 128 2.93 0.81 -21.73
N LEU A 129 1.69 0.62 -21.27
CA LEU A 129 0.69 -0.18 -21.99
C LEU A 129 0.22 0.49 -23.28
N ASN A 130 0.08 1.82 -23.27
CA ASN A 130 -0.27 2.59 -24.47
C ASN A 130 0.86 2.53 -25.53
N ALA A 131 2.11 2.64 -25.09
CA ALA A 131 3.28 2.58 -25.97
C ALA A 131 3.51 1.18 -26.58
N THR A 132 3.12 0.11 -25.87
CA THR A 132 3.28 -1.28 -26.34
C THR A 132 2.10 -1.78 -27.18
N SER A 133 0.99 -1.05 -27.19
CA SER A 133 -0.19 -1.36 -28.01
C SER A 133 -0.21 -0.64 -29.36
N SER A 134 0.81 0.20 -29.64
CA SER A 134 0.99 0.97 -30.87
C SER A 134 2.00 0.29 -31.80
#